data_AF-A0A1G4YW90-F1
#
_entry.id   AF-A0A1G4YW90-F1
#
_cell.length_a   1.000
_cell.length_b   1.000
_cell.length_c   1.000
_cell.angle_alpha   90.00
_cell.angle_beta   90.00
_cell.angle_gamma   90.00
#
_symmetry.space_group_name_H-M   'P 1'
#
loop_
_entity.id
_entity.type
_entity.pdbx_description
1 polymer ?
#
loop_
_entity_poly.entity_id
_entity_poly.type
_entity_poly.pdbx_seq_one_letter_code
_entity_poly.pdbx_strand_id
1 'polypeptide(L)' 'MNTTLTSPSPDEIRDTLKKHKLTREQASSLLHVSLRTMHNWLAPVGTVNYRAMPLAAWELLLIKLGEKEVDKWIQ' A
#
# COMPACT_ATOMS: atom_id res chain seq x y z
N MET A 1 -8.57 2.01 19.01
CA MET A 1 -7.73 0.81 19.22
C MET A 1 -6.45 1.05 18.43
N ASN A 2 -5.29 1.14 19.09
CA ASN A 2 -4.01 1.35 18.39
C ASN A 2 -3.59 0.02 17.76
N THR A 3 -4.09 -0.26 16.56
CA THR A 3 -3.56 -1.34 15.72
C THR A 3 -2.18 -0.92 15.22
N THR A 4 -1.13 -1.56 15.72
CA THR A 4 0.23 -1.38 15.24
C THR A 4 0.27 -1.71 13.74
N LEU A 5 0.49 -0.69 12.91
CA LEU A 5 0.58 -0.88 11.46
C LEU A 5 1.89 -1.59 11.12
N THR A 6 1.81 -2.69 10.37
CA THR A 6 2.96 -3.46 9.88
C THR A 6 3.12 -3.29 8.38
N SER A 7 4.33 -3.59 7.87
CA SER A 7 4.56 -3.63 6.43
C SER A 7 3.68 -4.70 5.79
N PRO A 8 2.97 -4.39 4.69
CA PRO A 8 2.07 -5.34 4.06
C PRO A 8 2.83 -6.35 3.21
N SER A 9 2.28 -7.55 3.11
CA SER A 9 2.63 -8.55 2.12
C SER A 9 2.05 -8.19 0.73
N PRO A 10 2.60 -8.76 -0.36
CA PRO A 10 2.01 -8.59 -1.69
C PRO A 10 0.54 -8.98 -1.77
N ASP A 11 0.11 -10.02 -1.04
CA ASP A 11 -1.27 -10.49 -1.05
C ASP A 11 -2.20 -9.51 -0.34
N GLU A 12 -1.81 -8.97 0.82
CA GLU A 12 -2.59 -7.93 1.50
C GLU A 12 -2.79 -6.69 0.60
N ILE A 13 -1.74 -6.27 -0.13
CA ILE A 13 -1.87 -5.17 -1.09
C ILE A 13 -2.88 -5.55 -2.18
N ARG A 14 -2.81 -6.76 -2.77
CA ARG A 14 -3.77 -7.21 -3.81
C ARG A 14 -5.20 -7.23 -3.30
N ASP A 15 -5.40 -7.74 -2.09
CA ASP A 15 -6.73 -7.85 -1.48
C ASP A 15 -7.32 -6.47 -1.21
N THR A 16 -6.54 -5.51 -0.75
CA THR A 16 -6.97 -4.13 -0.60
C THR A 16 -7.32 -3.48 -1.94
N LEU A 17 -6.49 -3.64 -2.97
CA LEU A 17 -6.80 -3.11 -4.30
C LEU A 17 -8.08 -3.73 -4.86
N LYS A 18 -8.27 -5.05 -4.68
CA LYS A 18 -9.47 -5.78 -5.11
C LYS A 18 -10.72 -5.30 -4.36
N LYS A 19 -10.64 -5.13 -3.04
CA LYS A 19 -11.72 -4.60 -2.19
C LYS A 19 -12.21 -3.24 -2.70
N HIS A 20 -11.28 -2.37 -3.11
CA HIS A 20 -11.56 -1.03 -3.62
C HIS A 20 -11.73 -0.95 -5.14
N LYS A 21 -11.71 -2.09 -5.85
CA LYS A 21 -11.82 -2.17 -7.32
C LYS A 21 -10.80 -1.30 -8.06
N LEU A 22 -9.58 -1.19 -7.51
CA LEU A 22 -8.49 -0.43 -8.11
C LEU A 22 -7.60 -1.30 -8.99
N THR A 23 -7.20 -0.76 -10.13
CA THR A 23 -6.08 -1.30 -10.92
C THR A 23 -4.74 -0.88 -10.30
N ARG A 24 -3.66 -1.50 -10.76
CA ARG A 24 -2.30 -1.18 -10.31
C ARG A 24 -1.88 0.22 -10.75
N GLU A 25 -2.32 0.65 -11.94
CA GLU A 25 -2.09 1.98 -12.49
C GLU A 25 -2.80 3.05 -11.66
N GLN A 26 -4.05 2.78 -11.25
CA GLN A 26 -4.79 3.68 -10.37
C GLN A 26 -4.12 3.77 -9.01
N ALA A 27 -3.72 2.64 -8.42
CA ALA A 27 -3.01 2.61 -7.14
C ALA A 27 -1.65 3.33 -7.20
N SER A 28 -0.89 3.15 -8.30
CA SER A 28 0.39 3.85 -8.47
C SER A 28 0.19 5.36 -8.62
N SER A 29 -0.85 5.77 -9.35
CA SER A 29 -1.23 7.18 -9.50
C SER A 29 -1.67 7.79 -8.17
N LEU A 30 -2.47 7.05 -7.39
CA LEU A 30 -2.98 7.46 -6.07
C LEU A 30 -1.87 7.73 -5.06
N LEU A 31 -0.78 6.95 -5.14
CA LEU A 31 0.40 7.04 -4.29
C LEU A 31 1.54 7.89 -4.90
N HIS A 32 1.35 8.44 -6.10
CA HIS A 32 2.37 9.21 -6.81
C HIS A 32 3.69 8.44 -7.02
N VAL A 33 3.60 7.14 -7.30
CA VAL A 33 4.76 6.29 -7.61
C VAL A 33 4.67 5.74 -9.02
N SER A 34 5.80 5.27 -9.56
CA SER A 34 5.79 4.60 -10.87
C SER A 34 5.00 3.29 -10.84
N LEU A 35 4.40 2.90 -11.96
CA LEU A 35 3.77 1.58 -12.11
C LEU A 35 4.76 0.44 -11.83
N ARG A 36 6.03 0.63 -12.19
CA ARG A 36 7.12 -0.33 -11.89
C ARG A 36 7.29 -0.53 -10.39
N THR A 37 7.22 0.54 -9.60
CA THR A 37 7.27 0.47 -8.14
C THR A 37 6.12 -0.36 -7.60
N MET A 38 4.89 -0.13 -8.08
CA MET A 38 3.72 -0.92 -7.71
C MET A 38 3.88 -2.40 -8.09
N HIS A 39 4.42 -2.71 -9.27
CA HIS A 39 4.71 -4.08 -9.68
C HIS A 39 5.76 -4.76 -8.78
N ASN A 40 6.80 -4.04 -8.36
CA ASN A 40 7.82 -4.59 -7.46
C ASN A 40 7.26 -4.89 -6.07
N TRP A 41 6.37 -4.04 -5.56
CA TRP A 41 5.66 -4.29 -4.28
C TRP A 41 4.72 -5.49 -4.36
N LEU A 42 4.15 -5.73 -5.54
CA LEU A 42 3.27 -6.86 -5.82
C LEU A 42 4.01 -8.09 -6.39
N ALA A 43 5.34 -8.09 -6.49
CA ALA A 43 6.06 -9.27 -6.96
C ALA A 43 6.10 -10.35 -5.88
N PRO A 44 6.17 -11.65 -6.24
CA PRO A 44 6.31 -12.72 -5.24
C PRO A 44 7.58 -12.54 -4.40
N VAL A 45 7.46 -12.73 -3.09
CA VAL A 45 8.58 -12.62 -2.14
C VAL A 45 9.71 -13.58 -2.55
N GLY A 46 10.95 -13.10 -2.48
CA GLY A 46 12.15 -13.86 -2.86
C GLY A 46 12.52 -13.76 -4.34
N THR A 47 11.69 -13.14 -5.20
CA THR A 47 12.07 -12.85 -6.58
C THR A 47 12.98 -11.62 -6.69
N VAL A 48 13.81 -11.55 -7.73
CA VAL A 48 14.72 -10.41 -7.98
C VAL A 48 14.00 -9.05 -8.07
N ASN A 49 12.74 -9.05 -8.49
CA ASN A 49 11.92 -7.85 -8.65
C ASN A 49 11.19 -7.46 -7.36
N TYR A 50 11.13 -8.33 -6.36
CA TYR A 50 10.43 -8.03 -5.11
C TYR A 50 11.09 -6.90 -4.34
N ARG A 51 10.27 -5.95 -3.90
CA ARG A 51 10.64 -4.91 -2.94
C ARG A 51 9.51 -4.81 -1.93
N ALA A 52 9.83 -4.74 -0.64
CA ALA A 52 8.81 -4.48 0.38
C ALA A 52 8.21 -3.08 0.18
N MET A 53 6.90 -2.96 0.39
CA MET A 53 6.24 -1.66 0.40
C MET A 53 6.64 -0.91 1.67
N PRO A 54 7.15 0.34 1.59
CA PRO A 54 7.41 1.15 2.77
C PRO A 54 6.15 1.35 3.60
N LEU A 55 6.28 1.31 4.93
CA LEU A 55 5.14 1.44 5.86
C LEU A 55 4.36 2.74 5.63
N ALA A 56 5.07 3.85 5.39
CA ALA A 56 4.46 5.15 5.07
C ALA A 56 3.62 5.12 3.79
N ALA A 57 4.06 4.38 2.76
CA ALA A 57 3.29 4.26 1.52
C ALA A 57 2.03 3.39 1.72
N TRP A 58 2.13 2.36 2.57
CA TRP A 58 0.99 1.54 2.96
C TRP A 58 -0.04 2.34 3.76
N GLU A 59 0.42 3.07 4.78
CA GLU A 59 -0.42 3.94 5.58
C GLU A 59 -1.13 5.00 4.72
N LEU A 60 -0.39 5.65 3.82
CA LEU A 60 -0.95 6.64 2.90
C LEU A 60 -2.02 6.03 1.99
N LEU A 61 -1.82 4.79 1.52
CA LEU A 61 -2.82 4.09 0.72
C LEU A 61 -4.11 3.89 1.52
N LEU A 62 -4.00 3.34 2.74
CA LEU A 62 -5.15 3.11 3.62
C LEU A 62 -5.90 4.39 3.95
N ILE A 63 -5.18 5.49 4.20
CA ILE A 63 -5.76 6.82 4.43
C ILE A 63 -6.54 7.29 3.20
N LYS A 64 -5.92 7.23 2.00
CA LYS A 64 -6.57 7.68 0.75
C LYS A 64 -7.77 6.82 0.37
N LEU A 65 -7.84 5.58 0.84
CA LEU A 65 -8.96 4.66 0.66
C LEU A 65 -10.03 4.76 1.76
N GLY A 66 -9.80 5.57 2.80
CA GLY A 66 -10.73 5.71 3.93
C GLY A 66 -10.76 4.50 4.88
N GLU A 67 -9.76 3.62 4.83
CA GLU A 67 -9.63 2.46 5.75
C GLU A 67 -9.00 2.85 7.09
N LYS A 68 -8.24 3.95 7.11
CA LYS A 68 -7.58 4.49 8.30
C LYS A 68 -7.75 6.00 8.33
N GLU A 69 -8.04 6.56 9.50
CA GLU A 69 -8.02 8.02 9.70
C GLU A 69 -6.57 8.53 9.78
N VAL A 70 -6.36 9.80 9.41
CA VAL A 70 -5.06 10.45 9.64
C VAL A 70 -4.88 10.61 11.14
N ASP A 71 -3.79 10.04 11.68
CA ASP A 71 -3.44 10.24 13.08
C ASP A 71 -3.17 11.74 13.30
N LYS A 72 -4.03 12.39 14.09
CA LYS A 72 -3.87 13.80 14.42
C LYS A 72 -2.72 13.93 15.39
N TRP A 73 -1.61 14.51 14.94
CA TRP A 73 -0.56 14.96 15.84
C TRP A 73 -1.06 16.23 16.53
N ILE A 74 -1.60 16.09 17.74
CA ILE A 74 -1.94 17.21 18.62
C ILE A 74 -0.64 17.56 19.36
N GLN A 75 -0.07 18.72 19.06
CA GLN A 75 0.99 19.33 19.87
C GLN A 75 0.43 19.87 21.18
#